data_AF-A0A954YP22-F1
#
_entry.id   AF-A0A954YP22-F1
#
_cell.length_a   1.000
_cell.length_b   1.000
_cell.length_c   1.000
_cell.angle_alpha   90.00
_cell.angle_beta   90.00
_cell.angle_gamma   90.00
#
_symmetry.space_group_name_H-M   'P 1'
#
loop_
_entity.id
_entity.type
_entity.pdbx_description
1 polymer ?
#
loop_
_entity_poly.entity_id
_entity_poly.type
_entity_poly.pdbx_seq_one_letter_code
_entity_poly.pdbx_strand_id
1 'polypeptide(L)'
;MMSRFPHVRWQSSACLLAVAMTLMAPTWASAQVDGAANAEKTVAVLAFSSYDEIIGDVGMLGELGGNPGLAQFAEGSIALFTGGRGLIGIDKSKPWGTIVTTKGDDFKLLSVIPVNSLDEVVTTLAPLTGGEKPEKDDDGIYEVKGDGDVIF
;
A
#
# COMPACT_ATOMS: atom_id res chain seq x y z
N MET A 1 -10.19 -27.11 -77.89
CA MET A 1 -9.60 -26.16 -78.85
C MET A 1 -9.42 -24.83 -78.11
N MET A 2 -8.16 -24.43 -77.84
CA MET A 2 -7.63 -23.11 -77.39
C MET A 2 -8.44 -22.32 -76.30
N SER A 3 -7.89 -21.76 -75.23
CA SER A 3 -6.53 -21.37 -74.85
C SER A 3 -6.60 -20.52 -73.56
N ARG A 4 -5.46 -20.40 -72.83
CA ARG A 4 -5.01 -19.19 -72.06
C ARG A 4 -5.77 -18.83 -70.76
N PHE A 5 -5.20 -18.33 -69.67
CA PHE A 5 -3.87 -17.89 -69.17
C PHE A 5 -3.96 -17.85 -67.62
N PRO A 6 -2.86 -17.97 -66.84
CA PRO A 6 -2.85 -17.77 -65.40
C PRO A 6 -2.36 -16.35 -65.02
N HIS A 7 -3.12 -15.63 -64.18
CA HIS A 7 -2.69 -14.38 -63.51
C HIS A 7 -3.18 -14.45 -62.05
N VAL A 8 -2.30 -14.72 -61.09
CA VAL A 8 -1.56 -13.76 -60.25
C VAL A 8 -2.41 -13.12 -59.14
N ARG A 9 -2.28 -13.73 -57.94
CA ARG A 9 -1.98 -13.14 -56.62
C ARG A 9 -2.33 -11.64 -56.44
N TRP A 10 -3.47 -11.29 -55.83
CA TRP A 10 -3.61 -9.98 -55.16
C TRP A 10 -4.88 -9.77 -54.30
N GLN A 11 -5.19 -10.60 -53.30
CA GLN A 11 -6.17 -10.20 -52.25
C GLN A 11 -6.26 -11.24 -51.11
N SER A 12 -5.31 -11.24 -50.18
CA SER A 12 -5.50 -11.97 -48.91
C SER A 12 -4.83 -11.32 -47.69
N SER A 13 -4.42 -10.05 -47.79
CA SER A 13 -3.58 -9.39 -46.77
C SER A 13 -4.29 -8.27 -45.98
N ALA A 14 -5.62 -8.24 -45.93
CA ALA A 14 -6.36 -7.13 -45.30
C ALA A 14 -7.05 -7.45 -43.95
N CYS A 15 -6.89 -8.66 -43.39
CA CYS A 15 -7.55 -9.02 -42.12
C CYS A 15 -6.62 -9.07 -40.89
N LEU A 16 -5.32 -8.83 -41.03
CA LEU A 16 -4.36 -8.95 -39.91
C LEU A 16 -3.95 -7.60 -39.27
N LEU A 17 -4.53 -6.48 -39.70
CA LEU A 17 -4.19 -5.13 -39.20
C LEU A 17 -5.29 -4.46 -38.36
N ALA A 18 -6.36 -5.18 -37.99
CA ALA A 18 -7.47 -4.64 -37.20
C ALA A 18 -7.51 -5.14 -35.73
N VAL A 19 -6.64 -6.08 -35.34
CA VAL A 19 -6.64 -6.68 -33.98
C VAL A 19 -5.54 -6.10 -33.07
N ALA A 20 -4.59 -5.35 -33.62
CA ALA A 20 -3.45 -4.82 -32.86
C ALA A 20 -3.65 -3.41 -32.26
N MET A 21 -4.77 -2.73 -32.51
CA MET A 21 -5.04 -1.37 -32.01
C MET A 21 -5.96 -1.30 -30.77
N THR A 22 -6.43 -2.43 -30.23
CA THR A 22 -7.30 -2.48 -29.04
C THR A 22 -6.58 -2.83 -27.73
N LEU A 23 -5.28 -3.09 -27.74
CA LEU A 23 -4.50 -3.46 -26.54
C LEU A 23 -3.66 -2.32 -25.92
N MET A 24 -3.81 -1.09 -26.40
CA MET A 24 -3.17 0.11 -25.84
C MET A 24 -4.18 1.24 -25.61
N ALA A 25 -5.33 0.93 -25.04
CA ALA A 25 -6.12 1.96 -24.35
C ALA A 25 -5.44 2.19 -23.00
N PRO A 26 -4.82 3.36 -22.77
CA PRO A 26 -4.33 3.66 -21.45
C PRO A 26 -5.58 3.94 -20.61
N THR A 27 -5.93 3.01 -19.72
CA THR A 27 -6.97 3.21 -18.70
C THR A 27 -6.47 4.26 -17.71
N TRP A 28 -6.51 5.52 -18.13
CA TRP A 28 -6.45 6.67 -17.24
C TRP A 28 -7.85 6.74 -16.67
N ALA A 29 -8.06 6.01 -15.58
CA ALA A 29 -9.19 6.23 -14.71
C ALA A 29 -9.10 7.68 -14.23
N SER A 30 -9.79 8.59 -14.91
CA SER A 30 -10.09 9.89 -14.35
C SER A 30 -10.96 9.64 -13.13
N ALA A 31 -10.37 9.74 -11.94
CA ALA A 31 -11.12 9.82 -10.69
C ALA A 31 -12.21 10.87 -10.87
N GLN A 32 -13.48 10.45 -10.76
CA GLN A 32 -14.62 11.36 -10.74
C GLN A 32 -14.44 12.32 -9.56
N VAL A 33 -14.10 13.57 -9.85
CA VAL A 33 -14.30 14.66 -8.89
C VAL A 33 -15.77 15.08 -9.05
N ASP A 34 -16.66 14.31 -8.45
CA ASP A 34 -18.04 14.75 -8.27
C ASP A 34 -18.07 15.76 -7.13
N GLY A 35 -18.51 16.97 -7.47
CA GLY A 35 -18.65 18.09 -6.56
C GLY A 35 -19.63 17.77 -5.43
N ALA A 36 -19.09 17.53 -4.25
CA ALA A 36 -19.80 17.72 -3.00
C ALA A 36 -18.85 18.42 -2.04
N ALA A 37 -19.21 19.64 -1.63
CA ALA A 37 -18.43 20.46 -0.68
C ALA A 37 -18.26 19.82 0.72
N ASN A 38 -18.70 18.56 0.90
CA ASN A 38 -18.61 17.76 2.13
C ASN A 38 -18.24 16.28 1.85
N ALA A 39 -17.78 15.93 0.64
CA ALA A 39 -17.22 14.59 0.40
C ALA A 39 -15.81 14.51 0.99
N GLU A 40 -15.46 13.35 1.54
CA GLU A 40 -14.10 13.08 2.01
C GLU A 40 -13.13 13.23 0.83
N LYS A 41 -12.29 14.26 0.90
CA LYS A 41 -11.32 14.57 -0.14
C LYS A 41 -9.99 13.95 0.25
N THR A 42 -9.47 13.09 -0.61
CA THR A 42 -8.09 12.64 -0.46
C THR A 42 -7.15 13.82 -0.71
N VAL A 43 -6.31 14.14 0.28
CA VAL A 43 -5.31 15.22 0.20
C VAL A 43 -3.91 14.70 -0.06
N ALA A 44 -3.60 13.51 0.44
CA ALA A 44 -2.32 12.85 0.21
C ALA A 44 -2.48 11.33 0.23
N VAL A 45 -1.65 10.66 -0.58
CA VAL A 45 -1.43 9.22 -0.51
C VAL A 45 0.07 9.03 -0.33
N LEU A 46 0.45 8.41 0.79
CA LEU A 46 1.82 8.09 1.12
C LEU A 46 2.01 6.60 0.89
N ALA A 47 3.02 6.24 0.11
CA ALA A 47 3.45 4.86 -0.09
C ALA A 47 4.90 4.74 0.34
N PHE A 48 5.17 3.74 1.17
CA PHE A 48 6.48 3.46 1.72
C PHE A 48 6.97 2.12 1.19
N SER A 49 8.28 2.03 0.99
CA SER A 49 8.97 0.77 0.76
C SER A 49 8.82 -0.16 1.96
N SER A 50 9.22 -1.42 1.77
CA SER A 50 9.22 -2.39 2.85
C SER A 50 10.06 -1.90 4.03
N TYR A 51 9.68 -2.29 5.24
CA TYR A 51 10.44 -1.90 6.44
C TYR A 51 11.89 -2.40 6.37
N ASP A 52 12.11 -3.60 5.84
CA ASP A 52 13.45 -4.16 5.69
C ASP A 52 14.32 -3.35 4.71
N GLU A 53 13.74 -2.80 3.63
CA GLU A 53 14.45 -1.88 2.73
C GLU A 53 14.81 -0.56 3.41
N ILE A 54 13.87 0.03 4.17
CA ILE A 54 14.12 1.29 4.90
C ILE A 54 15.27 1.13 5.89
N ILE A 55 15.28 0.04 6.67
CA ILE A 55 16.37 -0.24 7.63
C ILE A 55 17.67 -0.56 6.90
N GLY A 56 17.61 -1.25 5.76
CA GLY A 56 18.76 -1.47 4.89
C GLY A 56 19.40 -0.16 4.42
N ASP A 57 18.60 0.80 3.98
CA ASP A 57 19.05 2.11 3.54
C ASP A 57 19.64 2.92 4.71
N VAL A 58 19.00 2.88 5.89
CA VAL A 58 19.55 3.50 7.11
C VAL A 58 20.90 2.89 7.49
N GLY A 59 21.06 1.58 7.34
CA GLY A 59 22.33 0.88 7.54
C GLY A 59 23.40 1.37 6.56
N MET A 60 23.09 1.43 5.27
CA MET A 60 24.00 1.93 4.24
C MET A 60 24.43 3.38 4.52
N LEU A 61 23.48 4.26 4.85
CA LEU A 61 23.77 5.65 5.22
C LEU A 61 24.59 5.74 6.51
N GLY A 62 24.34 4.85 7.46
CA GLY A 62 25.13 4.72 8.69
C GLY A 62 26.58 4.35 8.41
N GLU A 63 26.83 3.37 7.55
CA GLU A 63 28.19 2.98 7.13
C GLU A 63 28.92 4.14 6.44
N LEU A 64 28.24 4.83 5.52
CA LEU A 64 28.80 6.00 4.83
C LEU A 64 29.04 7.20 5.76
N GLY A 65 28.17 7.40 6.75
CA GLY A 65 28.20 8.50 7.69
C GLY A 65 29.07 8.27 8.93
N GLY A 66 29.78 7.14 9.03
CA GLY A 66 30.63 6.80 10.18
C GLY A 66 29.84 6.38 11.43
N ASN A 67 28.59 5.95 11.27
CA ASN A 67 27.71 5.49 12.33
C ASN A 67 27.11 4.10 12.00
N PRO A 68 27.92 3.03 12.01
CA PRO A 68 27.51 1.70 11.56
C PRO A 68 26.44 1.03 12.44
N GLY A 69 26.17 1.58 13.63
CA GLY A 69 25.13 1.08 14.54
C GLY A 69 23.75 1.72 14.34
N LEU A 70 23.58 2.58 13.33
CA LEU A 70 22.36 3.39 13.17
C LEU A 70 21.11 2.53 12.92
N ALA A 71 21.24 1.47 12.11
CA ALA A 71 20.14 0.52 11.88
C ALA A 71 19.75 -0.21 13.18
N GLN A 72 20.72 -0.69 13.95
CA GLN A 72 20.47 -1.36 15.23
C GLN A 72 19.86 -0.39 16.26
N PHE A 73 20.25 0.87 16.23
CA PHE A 73 19.65 1.90 17.07
C PHE A 73 18.18 2.15 16.72
N ALA A 74 17.84 2.20 15.42
CA ALA A 74 16.46 2.33 14.95
C ALA A 74 15.61 1.13 15.39
N GLU A 75 16.09 -0.09 15.16
CA GLU A 75 15.47 -1.34 15.62
C GLU A 75 15.26 -1.35 17.14
N GLY A 76 16.30 -0.97 17.90
CA GLY A 76 16.24 -0.90 19.36
C GLY A 76 15.22 0.11 19.87
N SER A 77 15.07 1.25 19.18
CA SER A 77 14.08 2.27 19.51
C SER A 77 12.66 1.78 19.28
N ILE A 78 12.43 1.03 18.19
CA ILE A 78 11.13 0.40 17.90
C ILE A 78 10.82 -0.70 18.90
N ALA A 79 11.81 -1.53 19.22
CA ALA A 79 11.66 -2.55 20.27
C ALA A 79 11.28 -1.89 21.60
N LEU A 80 11.94 -0.80 22.01
CA LEU A 80 11.59 -0.09 23.23
C LEU A 80 10.17 0.46 23.20
N PHE A 81 9.75 1.08 22.09
CA PHE A 81 8.42 1.64 21.92
C PHE A 81 7.32 0.57 21.99
N THR A 82 7.59 -0.64 21.49
CA THR A 82 6.65 -1.78 21.45
C THR A 82 6.73 -2.68 22.68
N GLY A 83 7.48 -2.27 23.72
CA GLY A 83 7.63 -3.04 24.97
C GLY A 83 8.56 -4.26 24.83
N GLY A 84 9.59 -4.15 24.01
CA GLY A 84 10.59 -5.18 23.73
C GLY A 84 10.19 -6.19 22.65
N ARG A 85 9.03 -6.02 22.01
CA ARG A 85 8.47 -7.00 21.07
C ARG A 85 8.80 -6.72 19.61
N GLY A 86 9.26 -5.52 19.30
CA GLY A 86 9.49 -5.07 17.94
C GLY A 86 8.20 -5.07 17.12
N LEU A 87 8.31 -5.30 15.82
CA LEU A 87 7.20 -5.32 14.87
C LEU A 87 6.64 -6.74 14.67
N ILE A 88 6.41 -7.48 15.77
CA ILE A 88 5.84 -8.82 15.70
C ILE A 88 4.43 -8.79 15.07
N GLY A 89 4.11 -9.80 14.27
CA GLY A 89 2.87 -9.85 13.50
C GLY A 89 2.84 -8.97 12.24
N ILE A 90 3.79 -8.05 12.03
CA ILE A 90 3.91 -7.24 10.81
C ILE A 90 4.79 -7.93 9.77
N ASP A 91 4.37 -7.89 8.50
CA ASP A 91 5.17 -8.39 7.37
C ASP A 91 6.11 -7.29 6.87
N LYS A 92 7.33 -7.29 7.41
CA LYS A 92 8.36 -6.28 7.14
C LYS A 92 8.88 -6.27 5.71
N SER A 93 8.58 -7.31 4.93
CA SER A 93 9.02 -7.45 3.54
C SER A 93 8.09 -6.78 2.52
N LYS A 94 6.90 -6.34 2.95
CA LYS A 94 5.89 -5.75 2.07
C LYS A 94 5.82 -4.24 2.19
N PRO A 95 5.48 -3.52 1.10
CA PRO A 95 5.22 -2.10 1.15
C PRO A 95 3.94 -1.82 1.96
N TRP A 96 3.85 -0.60 2.46
CA TRP A 96 2.74 -0.12 3.27
C TRP A 96 2.42 1.32 2.90
N GLY A 97 1.27 1.82 3.33
CA GLY A 97 0.85 3.15 2.92
C GLY A 97 -0.25 3.73 3.77
N THR A 98 -0.42 5.03 3.63
CA THR A 98 -1.41 5.81 4.35
C THR A 98 -2.10 6.77 3.40
N ILE A 99 -3.43 6.75 3.43
CA ILE A 99 -4.28 7.72 2.74
C ILE A 99 -4.69 8.75 3.77
N VAL A 100 -4.41 10.01 3.48
CA VAL A 100 -4.88 11.14 4.28
C VAL A 100 -6.07 11.75 3.55
N THR A 101 -7.22 11.71 4.18
CA THR A 101 -8.45 12.35 3.70
C THR A 101 -8.84 13.50 4.62
N THR A 102 -9.59 14.45 4.07
CA THR A 102 -10.10 15.59 4.82
C THR A 102 -11.57 15.84 4.49
N LYS A 103 -12.30 16.34 5.47
CA LYS A 103 -13.66 16.86 5.31
C LYS A 103 -13.75 18.19 6.05
N GLY A 104 -13.43 19.29 5.36
CA GLY A 104 -13.30 20.60 5.99
C GLY A 104 -11.99 20.70 6.77
N ASP A 105 -12.08 20.91 8.08
CA ASP A 105 -10.92 20.98 8.99
C ASP A 105 -10.59 19.61 9.64
N ASP A 106 -11.45 18.60 9.45
CA ASP A 106 -11.25 17.25 9.99
C ASP A 106 -10.35 16.44 9.07
N PHE A 107 -9.32 15.81 9.63
CA PHE A 107 -8.40 14.91 8.93
C PHE A 107 -8.60 13.47 9.39
N LYS A 108 -8.69 12.55 8.44
CA LYS A 108 -8.71 11.11 8.71
C LYS A 108 -7.55 10.43 8.03
N LEU A 109 -6.89 9.54 8.77
CA LEU A 109 -5.81 8.71 8.26
C LEU A 109 -6.32 7.26 8.14
N LEU A 110 -6.22 6.71 6.94
CA LEU A 110 -6.41 5.27 6.69
C LEU A 110 -5.05 4.68 6.36
N SER A 111 -4.51 3.84 7.24
CA SER A 111 -3.22 3.18 7.01
C SER A 111 -3.44 1.70 6.69
N VAL A 112 -2.76 1.22 5.64
CA VAL A 112 -2.74 -0.19 5.26
C VAL A 112 -1.37 -0.73 5.63
N ILE A 113 -1.33 -1.52 6.69
CA ILE A 113 -0.11 -2.13 7.23
C ILE A 113 -0.14 -3.63 6.91
N PRO A 114 0.89 -4.18 6.25
CA PRO A 114 0.94 -5.59 5.92
C PRO A 114 1.20 -6.40 7.20
N VAL A 115 0.33 -7.36 7.48
CA VAL A 115 0.42 -8.21 8.67
C VAL A 115 0.55 -9.69 8.29
N ASN A 116 1.40 -10.40 9.02
CA ASN A 116 1.46 -11.86 9.04
C ASN A 116 0.47 -12.45 10.06
N SER A 117 0.23 -11.72 11.15
CA SER A 117 -0.67 -12.14 12.23
C SER A 117 -1.31 -10.92 12.89
N LEU A 118 -2.59 -10.69 12.63
CA LEU A 118 -3.33 -9.57 13.21
C LEU A 118 -3.41 -9.69 14.75
N ASP A 119 -3.58 -10.91 15.27
CA ASP A 119 -3.61 -11.18 16.70
C ASP A 119 -2.33 -10.77 17.42
N GLU A 120 -1.16 -11.00 16.81
CA GLU A 120 0.14 -10.59 17.35
C GLU A 120 0.30 -9.08 17.35
N VAL A 121 -0.16 -8.40 16.29
CA VAL A 121 -0.14 -6.93 16.20
C VAL A 121 -0.99 -6.31 17.29
N VAL A 122 -2.25 -6.74 17.43
CA VAL A 122 -3.16 -6.22 18.44
C VAL A 122 -2.64 -6.48 19.85
N THR A 123 -2.08 -7.68 20.10
CA THR A 123 -1.44 -8.00 21.39
C THR A 123 -0.24 -7.09 21.65
N THR A 124 0.49 -6.71 20.60
CA THR A 124 1.65 -5.82 20.67
C THR A 124 1.29 -4.37 20.94
N LEU A 125 0.16 -3.93 20.40
CA LEU A 125 -0.35 -2.58 20.58
C LEU A 125 -1.19 -2.41 21.85
N ALA A 126 -1.73 -3.49 22.43
CA ALA A 126 -2.60 -3.42 23.62
C ALA A 126 -2.04 -2.54 24.77
N PRO A 127 -0.75 -2.61 25.14
CA PRO A 127 -0.20 -1.71 26.17
C PRO A 127 -0.20 -0.23 25.78
N LEU A 128 -0.15 0.08 24.49
CA LEU A 128 -0.18 1.45 23.96
C LEU A 128 -1.62 1.99 23.83
N THR A 129 -2.62 1.12 23.82
CA THR A 129 -4.03 1.45 23.56
C THR A 129 -4.95 1.33 24.78
N GLY A 130 -4.38 1.28 26.00
CA GLY A 130 -5.16 1.19 27.25
C GLY A 130 -5.02 -0.12 28.03
N GLY A 131 -4.12 -1.01 27.61
CA GLY A 131 -3.71 -2.20 28.36
C GLY A 131 -4.53 -3.46 28.07
N GLU A 132 -5.79 -3.31 27.64
CA GLU A 132 -6.65 -4.43 27.27
C GLU A 132 -6.58 -4.72 25.76
N LYS A 133 -6.55 -6.01 25.42
CA LYS A 133 -6.65 -6.44 24.02
C LYS A 133 -8.10 -6.20 23.58
N PRO A 134 -8.36 -5.41 22.53
CA PRO A 134 -9.71 -5.25 22.00
C PRO A 134 -10.30 -6.61 21.62
N GLU A 135 -11.60 -6.77 21.84
CA GLU A 135 -12.32 -7.95 21.40
C GLU A 135 -12.53 -7.90 19.89
N LYS A 136 -12.52 -9.07 19.27
CA LYS A 136 -12.78 -9.25 17.85
C LYS A 136 -14.29 -9.37 17.65
N ASP A 137 -14.85 -8.59 16.75
CA ASP A 137 -16.27 -8.70 16.39
C ASP A 137 -16.55 -9.90 15.44
N ASP A 138 -17.81 -10.08 15.07
CA ASP A 138 -18.26 -11.16 14.18
C ASP A 138 -17.67 -11.06 12.76
N ASP A 139 -17.28 -9.85 12.33
CA ASP A 139 -16.65 -9.58 11.03
C ASP A 139 -15.11 -9.68 11.08
N GLY A 140 -14.57 -9.90 12.27
CA GLY A 140 -13.15 -10.09 12.52
C GLY A 140 -12.34 -8.81 12.69
N ILE A 141 -13.01 -7.70 12.96
CA ILE A 141 -12.46 -6.37 13.16
C ILE A 141 -12.18 -6.18 14.67
N TYR A 142 -11.08 -5.48 14.97
CA TYR A 142 -10.74 -5.10 16.34
C TYR A 142 -10.98 -3.60 16.49
N GLU A 143 -11.94 -3.20 17.31
CA GLU A 143 -12.20 -1.78 17.57
C GLU A 143 -11.33 -1.29 18.74
N VAL A 144 -10.41 -0.37 18.45
CA VAL A 144 -9.63 0.32 19.48
C VAL A 144 -10.19 1.72 19.68
N LYS A 145 -10.72 1.99 20.87
CA LYS A 145 -11.17 3.33 21.26
C LYS A 145 -10.00 4.11 21.84
N GLY A 146 -9.39 4.98 21.02
CA GLY A 146 -8.60 6.09 21.51
C GLY A 146 -9.52 7.17 22.09
N ASP A 147 -9.03 8.01 22.99
CA ASP A 147 -9.77 9.08 23.67
C ASP A 147 -10.14 10.27 22.74
N GLY A 148 -10.62 9.98 21.52
CA GLY A 148 -11.03 10.99 20.55
C GLY A 148 -11.20 10.55 19.09
N ASP A 149 -10.70 9.39 18.68
CA ASP A 149 -10.93 8.87 17.32
C ASP A 149 -10.87 7.34 17.27
N VAL A 150 -11.82 6.77 16.54
CA VAL A 150 -11.88 5.32 16.25
C VAL A 150 -10.85 5.02 15.16
N ILE A 151 -9.86 4.20 15.49
CA ILE A 151 -8.93 3.62 14.50
C ILE A 151 -9.53 2.29 14.09
N PHE A 152 -10.02 2.22 12.84
CA PHE A 152 -10.58 1.00 12.23
C PHE A 152 -9.50 -0.02 11.89
#